data_AF-A0A4Y2PYP2-F1
#
_entry.id   AF-A0A4Y2PYP2-F1
#
_cell.length_a   1.000
_cell.length_b   1.000
_cell.length_c   1.000
_cell.angle_alpha   90.00
_cell.angle_beta   90.00
_cell.angle_gamma   90.00
#
_symmetry.space_group_name_H-M   'P 1'
#
loop_
_entity.id
_entity.type
_entity.pdbx_description
1 polymer ?
#
loop_
_entity_poly.entity_id
_entity_poly.type
_entity_poly.pdbx_seq_one_letter_code
_entity_poly.pdbx_strand_id
1 'polypeptide(L)'
;ENVGSQVVDGVLEDIRFGLEINHPKYNQRRIAMVRYLGELYNYRMVESTVIFRVLYMFILYGVNYDGTYSELDPPDSLFRIRLVTTLLDACGQYFNSGSSKRKLDYFLIFFQVRLGHTYVLYDETITNIWCN
;
A
#
# COMPACT_ATOMS: atom_id res chain seq x y z
N GLU A 1 -20.70 22.99 3.18
CA GLU A 1 -20.46 21.54 3.17
C GLU A 1 -19.02 21.25 2.77
N ASN A 2 -18.28 20.48 3.57
CA ASN A 2 -16.89 20.09 3.27
C ASN A 2 -16.87 18.81 2.43
N VAL A 3 -17.31 18.90 1.18
CA VAL A 3 -17.38 17.76 0.24
C VAL A 3 -16.00 17.08 0.10
N GLY A 4 -14.91 17.86 0.11
CA GLY A 4 -13.55 17.34 -0.04
C GLY A 4 -13.11 16.40 1.09
N SER A 5 -13.41 16.73 2.35
CA SER A 5 -13.03 15.86 3.48
C SER A 5 -13.87 14.58 3.48
N GLN A 6 -15.16 14.68 3.16
CA GLN A 6 -16.05 13.52 3.09
C GLN A 6 -15.61 12.51 2.01
N VAL A 7 -15.13 12.99 0.86
CA VAL A 7 -14.59 12.12 -0.20
C VAL A 7 -13.32 11.42 0.28
N VAL A 8 -12.39 12.13 0.91
CA VAL A 8 -11.15 11.54 1.43
C VAL A 8 -11.46 10.47 2.48
N ASP A 9 -12.34 10.77 3.43
CA ASP A 9 -12.74 9.83 4.48
C ASP A 9 -13.39 8.58 3.89
N GLY A 10 -14.30 8.75 2.93
CA GLY A 10 -14.96 7.63 2.24
C GLY A 10 -13.98 6.74 1.46
N VAL A 11 -12.98 7.32 0.79
CA VAL A 11 -11.94 6.54 0.08
C VAL A 11 -11.08 5.75 1.07
N LEU A 12 -10.69 6.35 2.19
CA LEU A 12 -9.89 5.66 3.21
C LEU A 12 -10.68 4.52 3.88
N GLU A 13 -11.97 4.72 4.10
CA GLU A 13 -12.87 3.70 4.62
C GLU A 13 -13.04 2.54 3.63
N ASP A 14 -13.30 2.83 2.36
CA ASP A 14 -13.42 1.82 1.29
C ASP A 14 -12.13 0.99 1.14
N ILE A 15 -10.97 1.62 1.29
CA ILE A 15 -9.68 0.90 1.26
C ILE A 15 -9.58 -0.04 2.46
N ARG A 16 -9.91 0.41 3.67
CA ARG A 16 -9.85 -0.41 4.89
C ARG A 16 -10.82 -1.59 4.81
N PHE A 17 -12.06 -1.33 4.41
CA PHE A 17 -13.08 -2.34 4.20
C PHE A 17 -12.68 -3.35 3.12
N GLY A 18 -12.02 -2.88 2.05
CA GLY A 18 -11.46 -3.75 1.01
C GLY A 18 -10.40 -4.72 1.52
N LEU A 19 -9.62 -4.35 2.55
CA LEU A 19 -8.66 -5.26 3.21
C LEU A 19 -9.36 -6.28 4.11
N GLU A 20 -10.50 -5.93 4.71
CA GLU A 20 -11.29 -6.82 5.57
C GLU A 20 -11.99 -7.93 4.78
N ILE A 21 -12.65 -7.58 3.66
CA ILE A 21 -13.33 -8.58 2.82
C ILE A 21 -12.33 -9.47 2.07
N ASN A 22 -11.26 -8.85 1.53
CA ASN A 22 -10.20 -9.49 0.75
C ASN A 22 -10.66 -10.50 -0.34
N HIS A 23 -11.83 -10.28 -0.94
CA HIS A 23 -12.40 -11.21 -1.92
C HIS A 23 -12.01 -10.85 -3.36
N PRO A 24 -11.55 -11.81 -4.21
CA PRO A 24 -11.04 -11.53 -5.56
C PRO A 24 -11.99 -10.75 -6.48
N LYS A 25 -13.30 -10.97 -6.34
CA LYS A 25 -14.36 -10.22 -7.04
C LYS A 25 -14.21 -8.69 -6.93
N TYR A 26 -13.65 -8.18 -5.84
CA TYR A 26 -13.52 -6.75 -5.59
C TYR A 26 -12.11 -6.20 -5.90
N ASN A 27 -11.20 -7.02 -6.42
CA ASN A 27 -9.81 -6.62 -6.66
C ASN A 27 -9.70 -5.41 -7.59
N GLN A 28 -10.50 -5.33 -8.65
CA GLN A 28 -10.50 -4.16 -9.54
C GLN A 28 -10.93 -2.88 -8.81
N ARG A 29 -11.99 -2.95 -8.00
CA ARG A 29 -12.45 -1.81 -7.20
C ARG A 29 -11.38 -1.36 -6.19
N ARG A 30 -10.74 -2.31 -5.51
CA ARG A 30 -9.67 -2.03 -4.53
C ARG A 30 -8.50 -1.30 -5.22
N ILE A 31 -8.03 -1.83 -6.35
CA ILE A 31 -6.96 -1.19 -7.14
C ILE A 31 -7.38 0.22 -7.59
N ALA A 32 -8.62 0.40 -8.06
CA ALA A 32 -9.14 1.70 -8.46
C ALA A 32 -9.18 2.71 -7.29
N MET A 33 -9.63 2.29 -6.10
CA MET A 33 -9.66 3.16 -4.92
C MET A 33 -8.26 3.55 -4.45
N VAL A 34 -7.31 2.62 -4.50
CA VAL A 34 -5.92 2.91 -4.15
C VAL A 34 -5.27 3.86 -5.16
N ARG A 35 -5.49 3.66 -6.46
CA ARG A 35 -5.01 4.60 -7.48
C ARG A 35 -5.65 5.99 -7.29
N TYR A 36 -6.94 6.03 -6.98
CA TYR A 36 -7.65 7.28 -6.73
C TYR A 36 -7.09 8.03 -5.51
N LEU A 37 -6.73 7.35 -4.43
CA LEU A 37 -6.03 7.96 -3.29
C LEU A 37 -4.69 8.59 -3.71
N GLY A 38 -3.93 7.93 -4.59
CA GLY A 38 -2.70 8.49 -5.16
C GLY A 38 -2.95 9.77 -5.94
N GLU A 39 -4.01 9.81 -6.76
CA GLU A 39 -4.40 11.03 -7.45
C GLU A 39 -4.83 12.14 -6.48
N LEU A 40 -5.60 11.82 -5.43
CA LEU A 40 -5.96 12.81 -4.40
C LEU A 40 -4.72 13.47 -3.77
N TYR A 41 -3.62 12.72 -3.61
CA TYR A 41 -2.35 13.31 -3.18
C TYR A 41 -1.74 14.23 -4.24
N ASN A 42 -1.72 13.82 -5.51
CA ASN A 42 -1.19 14.61 -6.62
C ASN A 42 -1.92 15.97 -6.75
N TYR A 43 -3.23 15.97 -6.51
CA TYR A 43 -4.07 17.17 -6.48
C TYR A 43 -4.11 17.90 -5.12
N ARG A 44 -3.23 17.54 -4.18
CA ARG A 44 -3.08 18.17 -2.85
C ARG A 44 -4.31 18.11 -1.95
N MET A 45 -5.19 17.12 -2.17
CA MET A 45 -6.35 16.86 -1.32
C MET A 45 -5.98 16.06 -0.07
N VAL A 46 -4.84 15.35 -0.10
CA VAL A 46 -4.30 14.62 1.06
C VAL A 46 -2.81 14.89 1.25
N GLU A 47 -2.35 14.80 2.49
CA GLU A 47 -0.94 14.94 2.83
C GLU A 47 -0.15 13.63 2.64
N SER A 48 1.18 13.74 2.51
CA SER A 48 2.06 12.57 2.41
C SER A 48 1.98 11.65 3.64
N THR A 49 1.65 12.20 4.81
CA THR A 49 1.42 11.45 6.05
C THR A 49 0.33 10.38 5.89
N VAL A 50 -0.75 10.70 5.17
CA VAL A 50 -1.86 9.79 4.89
C VAL A 50 -1.42 8.67 3.96
N ILE A 51 -0.64 8.99 2.92
CA ILE A 51 -0.11 8.01 1.97
C ILE A 51 0.77 6.98 2.69
N PHE A 52 1.74 7.44 3.49
CA PHE A 52 2.59 6.53 4.26
C PHE A 52 1.78 5.70 5.25
N ARG A 53 0.79 6.26 5.93
CA ARG A 53 -0.10 5.50 6.82
C ARG A 53 -0.81 4.37 6.08
N VAL A 54 -1.31 4.62 4.88
CA VAL A 54 -2.00 3.62 4.05
C VAL A 54 -1.03 2.57 3.50
N LEU A 55 0.17 2.97 3.08
CA LEU A 55 1.24 2.04 2.67
C LEU A 55 1.61 1.06 3.80
N TYR A 56 1.81 1.56 5.02
CA TYR A 56 2.03 0.71 6.18
C TYR A 56 0.81 -0.17 6.50
N MET A 57 -0.41 0.35 6.36
CA MET A 57 -1.63 -0.42 6.56
C MET A 57 -1.72 -1.62 5.62
N PHE A 58 -1.36 -1.48 4.33
CA PHE A 58 -1.35 -2.63 3.40
C PHE A 58 -0.46 -3.77 3.86
N ILE A 59 0.61 -3.47 4.59
CA ILE A 59 1.67 -4.42 4.96
C ILE A 59 1.54 -4.92 6.41
N LEU A 60 0.77 -4.23 7.25
CA LEU A 60 0.56 -4.58 8.66
C LEU A 60 -0.83 -5.14 8.94
N TYR A 61 -1.83 -4.80 8.11
CA TYR A 61 -3.21 -5.17 8.40
C TYR A 61 -3.43 -6.68 8.30
N GLY A 62 -3.85 -7.28 9.41
CA GLY A 62 -4.16 -8.71 9.49
C GLY A 62 -2.92 -9.62 9.54
N VAL A 63 -1.72 -9.09 9.79
CA VAL A 63 -0.50 -9.89 9.93
C VAL A 63 -0.35 -10.38 11.38
N ASN A 64 -0.06 -11.68 11.56
CA ASN A 64 0.27 -12.22 12.88
C ASN A 64 1.76 -11.97 13.20
N TYR A 65 2.05 -11.49 14.40
CA TYR A 65 3.41 -11.12 14.81
C TYR A 65 4.24 -12.30 15.35
N ASP A 66 3.60 -13.45 15.54
CA ASP A 66 4.23 -14.71 15.95
C ASP A 66 4.88 -15.47 14.77
N GLY A 67 4.79 -14.91 13.56
CA GLY A 67 5.34 -15.51 12.34
C GLY A 67 4.42 -16.55 11.69
N THR A 68 3.19 -16.72 12.19
CA THR A 68 2.19 -17.57 11.56
C THR A 68 1.50 -16.87 10.40
N TYR A 69 1.02 -17.64 9.43
CA TYR A 69 0.23 -17.10 8.33
C TYR A 69 -1.15 -16.69 8.81
N SER A 70 -1.68 -15.61 8.22
CA SER A 70 -3.04 -15.14 8.46
C SER A 70 -3.93 -15.51 7.29
N GLU A 71 -5.20 -15.83 7.57
CA GLU A 71 -6.20 -16.06 6.52
C GLU A 71 -6.39 -14.82 5.61
N LEU A 72 -6.10 -13.62 6.13
CA LEU A 72 -6.19 -12.36 5.39
C LEU A 72 -4.94 -12.04 4.54
N ASP A 73 -3.86 -12.80 4.71
CA ASP A 73 -2.61 -12.66 3.97
C ASP A 73 -1.93 -14.02 3.81
N PRO A 74 -2.51 -14.93 3.00
CA PRO A 74 -1.90 -16.21 2.74
C PRO A 74 -0.59 -16.01 1.94
N PRO A 75 0.40 -16.90 2.11
CA PRO A 75 1.73 -16.76 1.50
C PRO A 75 1.70 -16.64 -0.03
N ASP A 76 0.68 -17.22 -0.68
CA ASP A 76 0.53 -17.19 -2.15
C ASP A 76 -0.12 -15.89 -2.66
N SER A 77 -0.60 -15.01 -1.77
CA SER A 77 -1.31 -13.79 -2.15
C SER A 77 -0.37 -12.62 -2.40
N LEU A 78 -0.05 -12.37 -3.66
CA LEU A 78 0.68 -11.17 -4.10
C LEU A 78 -0.17 -9.88 -4.10
N PHE A 79 -1.41 -9.93 -3.61
CA PHE A 79 -2.33 -8.81 -3.75
C PHE A 79 -1.91 -7.58 -2.93
N ARG A 80 -1.31 -7.76 -1.74
CA ARG A 80 -0.79 -6.65 -0.92
C ARG A 80 0.34 -5.90 -1.64
N ILE A 81 1.25 -6.64 -2.30
CA ILE A 81 2.31 -6.08 -3.14
C ILE A 81 1.69 -5.24 -4.26
N ARG A 82 0.63 -5.76 -4.90
CA ARG A 82 -0.06 -5.04 -5.97
C ARG A 82 -0.69 -3.73 -5.49
N LEU A 83 -1.25 -3.68 -4.27
CA LEU A 83 -1.79 -2.44 -3.70
C LEU A 83 -0.69 -1.40 -3.42
N VAL A 84 0.43 -1.83 -2.82
CA VAL A 84 1.59 -0.95 -2.55
C VAL A 84 2.15 -0.38 -3.84
N THR A 85 2.43 -1.25 -4.82
CA THR A 85 2.97 -0.82 -6.12
C THR A 85 2.01 0.09 -6.87
N THR A 86 0.69 -0.18 -6.82
CA THR A 86 -0.32 0.72 -7.42
C THR A 86 -0.28 2.13 -6.82
N LEU A 87 -0.13 2.24 -5.50
CA LEU A 87 -0.10 3.55 -4.84
C LEU A 87 1.19 4.31 -5.16
N LEU A 88 2.33 3.61 -5.15
CA LEU A 88 3.63 4.19 -5.47
C LEU A 88 3.79 4.53 -6.96
N ASP A 89 3.17 3.76 -7.86
CA ASP A 89 3.08 4.13 -9.28
C ASP A 89 2.33 5.45 -9.47
N ALA A 90 1.23 5.65 -8.71
CA ALA A 90 0.42 6.86 -8.82
C ALA A 90 1.09 8.12 -8.25
N CYS A 91 1.75 8.03 -7.09
CA CYS A 91 2.28 9.22 -6.40
C CYS A 91 3.73 9.12 -5.89
N GLY A 92 4.40 7.97 -6.08
CA GLY A 92 5.72 7.71 -5.51
C GLY A 92 6.84 8.60 -6.05
N GLN A 93 6.75 9.03 -7.31
CA GLN A 93 7.72 9.92 -7.95
C GLN A 93 7.92 11.26 -7.22
N TYR A 94 6.93 11.69 -6.43
CA TYR A 94 6.99 12.93 -5.67
C TYR A 94 7.74 12.80 -4.34
N PHE A 95 8.07 11.58 -3.89
CA PHE A 95 8.81 11.32 -2.66
C PHE A 95 10.32 11.25 -2.88
N ASN A 96 10.86 12.16 -3.70
CA ASN A 96 12.26 12.15 -4.13
C ASN A 96 13.18 13.07 -3.31
N SER A 97 12.65 13.88 -2.38
CA SER A 97 13.43 14.85 -1.62
C SER A 97 12.91 15.07 -0.19
N GLY A 98 13.79 15.65 0.64
CA GLY A 98 13.47 16.06 2.02
C GLY A 98 13.02 14.93 2.94
N SER A 99 12.08 15.24 3.82
CA SER A 99 11.54 14.29 4.82
C SER A 99 10.73 13.16 4.19
N SER A 100 10.10 13.41 3.03
CA SER A 100 9.29 12.42 2.32
C SER A 100 10.14 11.30 1.73
N LYS A 101 11.31 11.63 1.16
CA LYS A 101 12.29 10.63 0.71
C LYS A 101 12.74 9.72 1.83
N ARG A 102 13.12 10.29 2.98
CA ARG A 102 13.56 9.49 4.12
C ARG A 102 12.46 8.54 4.63
N LYS A 103 11.20 8.99 4.64
CA LYS A 103 10.05 8.12 4.96
C LYS A 103 9.87 7.00 3.93
N LEU A 104 10.03 7.31 2.65
CA LEU A 104 10.01 6.30 1.59
C LEU A 104 11.12 5.28 1.81
N ASP A 105 12.37 5.72 1.97
CA ASP A 105 13.51 4.82 2.18
C ASP A 105 13.27 3.88 3.38
N TYR A 106 12.76 4.39 4.50
CA TYR A 106 12.38 3.54 5.65
C TYR A 106 11.23 2.57 5.33
N PHE A 107 10.21 3.03 4.61
CA PHE A 107 9.11 2.17 4.20
C PHE A 107 9.60 1.05 3.28
N LEU A 108 10.53 1.33 2.36
CA LEU A 108 11.06 0.33 1.42
C LEU A 108 11.88 -0.74 2.12
N ILE A 109 12.75 -0.36 3.06
CA ILE A 109 13.49 -1.33 3.89
C ILE A 109 12.50 -2.21 4.65
N PHE A 110 11.47 -1.59 5.26
CA PHE A 110 10.45 -2.33 5.99
C PHE A 110 9.65 -3.28 5.09
N PHE A 111 9.25 -2.82 3.90
CA PHE A 111 8.54 -3.61 2.90
C PHE A 111 9.39 -4.79 2.45
N GLN A 112 10.66 -4.56 2.12
CA GLN A 112 11.61 -5.61 1.73
C GLN A 112 11.82 -6.65 2.84
N VAL A 113 12.01 -6.24 4.10
CA VAL A 113 12.18 -7.19 5.21
C VAL A 113 10.92 -8.03 5.42
N ARG A 114 9.73 -7.41 5.34
CA ARG A 114 8.49 -8.18 5.44
C ARG A 114 8.32 -9.15 4.28
N LEU A 115 8.56 -8.70 3.05
CA LEU A 115 8.53 -9.57 1.90
C LEU A 115 9.57 -10.69 2.03
N GLY A 116 10.79 -10.40 2.47
CA GLY A 116 11.81 -11.40 2.72
C GLY A 116 11.33 -12.47 3.70
N HIS A 117 10.68 -12.08 4.80
CA HIS A 117 10.09 -13.02 5.75
C HIS A 117 8.96 -13.88 5.16
N THR A 118 8.18 -13.35 4.22
CA THR A 118 7.06 -14.06 3.57
C THR A 118 7.48 -14.86 2.32
N TYR A 119 8.51 -14.42 1.59
CA TYR A 119 8.86 -14.85 0.23
C TYR A 119 10.32 -15.35 0.08
N VAL A 120 10.95 -15.95 1.10
CA VAL A 120 12.25 -16.68 0.97
C VAL A 120 12.23 -17.75 -0.15
N LEU A 121 11.09 -18.02 -0.81
CA LEU A 121 10.94 -19.08 -1.81
C LEU A 121 10.74 -18.65 -3.27
N TYR A 122 10.54 -17.37 -3.64
CA TYR A 122 10.26 -17.03 -5.07
C TYR A 122 10.80 -15.67 -5.56
N ASP A 123 11.92 -15.76 -6.29
CA ASP A 123 12.24 -15.17 -7.61
C ASP A 123 12.44 -13.64 -7.85
N GLU A 124 13.37 -13.36 -8.76
CA GLU A 124 14.15 -12.14 -9.11
C GLU A 124 13.35 -10.91 -9.60
N THR A 125 12.02 -10.99 -9.67
CA THR A 125 11.18 -9.94 -10.28
C THR A 125 11.02 -8.69 -9.42
N ILE A 126 11.12 -8.81 -8.09
CA ILE A 126 10.98 -7.66 -7.18
C ILE A 126 12.23 -6.78 -7.23
N THR A 127 13.43 -7.35 -7.38
CA THR A 127 14.70 -6.62 -7.47
C THR A 127 14.72 -5.60 -8.61
N ASN A 128 14.07 -5.88 -9.75
CA ASN A 128 14.07 -4.98 -10.91
C ASN A 128 13.11 -3.78 -10.79
N ILE A 129 12.17 -3.79 -9.84
CA ILE A 129 11.24 -2.66 -9.60
C ILE A 129 11.87 -1.60 -8.68
N TRP A 130 12.89 -1.97 -7.89
CA TRP A 130 13.45 -1.12 -6.82
C TRP A 130 14.90 -0.68 -7.04
N CYS A 131 15.54 -1.07 -8.14
CA CYS A 131 16.94 -0.77 -8.44
C CYS A 131 17.19 0.17 -9.65
N ASN A 132 16.16 0.83 -10.20
CA ASN A 132 16.34 1.91 -11.18
C ASN A 132 15.85 3.25 -10.62
#